data_AF-A0AAW5CC69-F1
#
_entry.id   AF-A0AAW5CC69-F1
#
_cell.length_a   1.000
_cell.length_b   1.000
_cell.length_c   1.000
_cell.angle_alpha   90.00
_cell.angle_beta   90.00
_cell.angle_gamma   90.00
#
_symmetry.space_group_name_H-M   'P 1'
#
loop_
_entity.id
_entity.type
_entity.pdbx_description
1 polymer ?
#
loop_
_entity_poly.entity_id
_entity_poly.type
_entity_poly.pdbx_seq_one_letter_code
_entity_poly.pdbx_strand_id
1 'polypeptide(L)'
;MKTNFSLSYQPPIDIFETARLPESDFILYYSSLQVSSEYIYALYVNKKDNLFSHAEGETEIHVFNWEGAPIAKIRIPDNIIYFTVDEKHHYIYGLKGNEELYRYKFEI
;
A
#
# COMPACT_ATOMS: atom_id res chain seq x y z
N MET A 1 -0.13 -23.67 6.46
CA MET A 1 0.20 -23.05 7.77
C MET A 1 0.03 -21.55 7.57
N LYS A 2 -0.89 -20.87 8.25
CA LYS A 2 -1.07 -19.41 8.07
C LYS A 2 0.00 -18.69 8.88
N THR A 3 0.98 -18.12 8.21
CA THR A 3 1.96 -17.23 8.84
C THR A 3 1.29 -15.88 9.04
N ASN A 4 0.92 -15.54 10.28
CA ASN A 4 0.35 -14.23 10.59
C ASN A 4 1.46 -13.19 10.57
N PHE A 5 1.63 -12.50 9.44
CA PHE A 5 2.38 -11.25 9.40
C PHE A 5 1.44 -10.11 9.78
N SER A 6 1.49 -9.70 11.05
CA SER A 6 0.91 -8.45 11.51
C SER A 6 2.01 -7.41 11.61
N LEU A 7 1.87 -6.31 10.87
CA LEU A 7 2.68 -5.09 11.02
C LEU A 7 2.26 -4.26 12.25
N SER A 8 1.26 -4.71 13.02
CA SER A 8 0.81 -4.03 14.24
C SER A 8 1.67 -4.41 15.44
N TYR A 9 2.25 -3.40 16.10
CA TYR A 9 2.97 -3.53 17.36
C TYR A 9 2.05 -3.78 18.59
N GLN A 10 0.72 -3.82 18.39
CA GLN A 10 -0.28 -4.09 19.42
C GLN A 10 -1.16 -5.30 19.06
N PRO A 11 -1.74 -6.00 20.07
CA PRO A 11 -2.69 -7.08 19.83
C PRO A 11 -3.84 -6.58 18.94
N PRO A 12 -4.28 -7.36 17.94
CA PRO A 12 -5.42 -6.98 17.12
C PRO A 12 -6.67 -6.90 18.00
N ILE A 13 -7.42 -5.81 17.88
CA ILE A 13 -8.78 -5.68 18.41
C ILE A 13 -9.76 -6.50 17.56
N ASP A 14 -10.85 -6.94 18.18
CA ASP A 14 -11.87 -7.72 17.50
C ASP A 14 -12.53 -6.91 16.37
N ILE A 15 -12.91 -7.60 15.27
CA ILE A 15 -13.48 -6.93 14.09
C ILE A 15 -14.83 -6.27 14.39
N PHE A 16 -15.64 -6.85 15.28
CA PHE A 16 -16.94 -6.29 15.67
C PHE A 16 -16.78 -5.13 16.65
N GLU A 17 -15.73 -5.12 17.46
CA GLU A 17 -15.36 -3.96 18.27
C GLU A 17 -14.87 -2.81 17.37
N THR A 18 -14.01 -3.13 16.40
CA THR A 18 -13.50 -2.15 15.42
C THR A 18 -14.63 -1.51 14.63
N ALA A 19 -15.63 -2.29 14.21
CA ALA A 19 -16.78 -1.78 13.45
C ALA A 19 -17.68 -0.78 14.22
N ARG A 20 -17.50 -0.62 15.54
CA ARG A 20 -18.23 0.35 16.37
C ARG A 20 -17.47 1.65 16.61
N LEU A 21 -16.19 1.70 16.24
CA LEU A 21 -15.37 2.91 16.37
C LEU A 21 -15.80 3.95 15.33
N PRO A 22 -15.62 5.25 15.61
CA PRO A 22 -15.85 6.27 14.61
C PRO A 22 -14.84 6.14 13.47
N GLU A 23 -15.25 6.44 12.24
CA GLU A 23 -14.38 6.39 11.06
C GLU A 23 -13.11 7.25 11.21
N SER A 24 -13.17 8.31 12.03
CA SER A 24 -12.02 9.16 12.36
C SER A 24 -10.86 8.44 13.05
N ASP A 25 -11.12 7.25 13.59
CA ASP A 25 -10.14 6.40 14.26
C ASP A 25 -9.59 5.31 13.34
N PHE A 26 -10.16 5.14 12.14
CA PHE A 26 -9.68 4.16 11.18
C PHE A 26 -8.37 4.60 10.54
N ILE A 27 -7.42 3.67 10.52
CA ILE A 27 -6.15 3.79 9.83
C ILE A 27 -6.23 2.92 8.58
N LEU A 28 -6.08 3.54 7.42
CA LEU A 28 -5.94 2.84 6.14
C LEU A 28 -4.49 2.38 6.00
N TYR A 29 -4.28 1.06 6.01
CA TYR A 29 -2.94 0.48 5.83
C TYR A 29 -2.60 0.22 4.37
N TYR A 30 -3.51 -0.34 3.59
CA TYR A 30 -3.32 -0.62 2.17
C TYR A 30 -4.52 -0.14 1.38
N SER A 31 -4.27 0.56 0.26
CA SER A 31 -5.33 1.20 -0.53
C SER A 31 -5.45 0.67 -1.96
N SER A 32 -4.37 0.12 -2.53
CA SER A 32 -4.36 -0.38 -3.91
C SER A 32 -3.45 -1.60 -4.04
N LEU A 33 -3.85 -2.54 -4.88
CA LEU A 33 -3.11 -3.76 -5.19
C LEU A 33 -2.91 -3.88 -6.70
N GLN A 34 -1.71 -4.27 -7.10
CA GLN A 34 -1.38 -4.68 -8.46
C GLN A 34 -0.71 -6.05 -8.39
N VAL A 35 -1.06 -6.95 -9.29
CA VAL A 35 -0.71 -8.36 -9.16
C VAL A 35 -0.21 -8.90 -10.49
N SER A 36 0.83 -9.71 -10.43
CA SER A 36 1.39 -10.43 -11.57
C SER A 36 1.48 -11.93 -11.31
N SER A 37 2.12 -12.68 -12.21
CA SER A 37 2.39 -14.10 -11.97
C SER A 37 3.38 -14.32 -10.83
N GLU A 38 4.30 -13.40 -10.61
CA GLU A 38 5.39 -13.56 -9.62
C GLU A 38 5.10 -12.83 -8.31
N TYR A 39 4.45 -11.66 -8.38
CA TYR A 39 4.41 -10.73 -7.25
C TYR A 39 3.04 -10.09 -7.02
N ILE A 40 2.80 -9.75 -5.75
CA ILE A 40 1.73 -8.89 -5.28
C ILE A 40 2.37 -7.57 -4.83
N TYR A 41 2.02 -6.48 -5.51
CA TYR A 41 2.42 -5.13 -5.17
C TYR A 41 1.28 -4.46 -4.38
N ALA A 42 1.57 -3.95 -3.20
CA ALA A 42 0.59 -3.35 -2.31
C ALA A 42 1.00 -1.93 -1.90
N LEU A 43 0.19 -0.94 -2.26
CA LEU A 43 0.38 0.46 -1.87
C LEU A 43 0.10 0.60 -0.38
N TYR A 44 1.16 0.85 0.39
CA TYR A 44 1.13 1.05 1.83
C TYR A 44 0.94 2.53 2.17
N VAL A 45 -0.09 2.80 2.95
CA VAL A 45 -0.55 4.15 3.30
C VAL A 45 -0.22 4.48 4.75
N ASN A 46 -0.76 3.70 5.69
CA ASN A 46 -0.62 3.89 7.13
C ASN A 46 -0.98 5.31 7.61
N LYS A 47 -2.13 5.80 7.16
CA LYS A 47 -2.66 7.14 7.51
C LYS A 47 -4.14 7.00 7.86
N LYS A 48 -4.68 8.01 8.56
CA LYS A 48 -6.13 8.13 8.74
C LYS A 48 -6.79 8.28 7.37
N ASP A 49 -7.90 7.59 7.17
CA ASP A 49 -8.56 7.47 5.87
C ASP A 49 -8.87 8.83 5.24
N ASN A 50 -9.43 9.75 6.03
CA ASN A 50 -9.78 11.10 5.60
C ASN A 50 -8.60 12.03 5.24
N LEU A 51 -7.35 11.61 5.47
CA LEU A 51 -6.15 12.41 5.19
C LEU A 51 -5.34 11.87 4.01
N PHE A 52 -5.62 10.66 3.53
CA PHE A 52 -4.76 9.97 2.58
C PHE A 52 -4.64 10.70 1.24
N SER A 53 -5.75 11.09 0.62
CA SER A 53 -5.77 11.63 -0.75
C SER A 53 -5.11 13.00 -0.91
N HIS A 54 -5.01 13.78 0.16
CA HIS A 54 -4.47 15.14 0.16
C HIS A 54 -3.14 15.26 0.92
N ALA A 55 -2.59 14.14 1.41
CA ALA A 55 -1.32 14.17 2.09
C ALA A 55 -0.16 14.46 1.12
N GLU A 56 0.90 15.04 1.67
CA GLU A 56 2.20 15.14 1.02
C GLU A 56 3.15 14.07 1.59
N GLY A 57 4.31 13.94 0.94
CA GLY A 57 5.38 13.02 1.34
C GLY A 57 5.42 11.72 0.55
N GLU A 58 6.36 10.86 0.92
CA GLU A 58 6.59 9.59 0.24
C GLU A 58 5.50 8.55 0.56
N THR A 59 5.33 7.61 -0.37
CA THR A 59 4.55 6.38 -0.18
C THR A 59 5.43 5.17 -0.40
N GLU A 60 5.02 4.03 0.15
CA GLU A 60 5.72 2.77 -0.01
C GLU A 60 4.84 1.78 -0.78
N ILE A 61 5.43 1.00 -1.67
CA ILE A 61 4.81 -0.19 -2.27
C ILE A 61 5.54 -1.40 -1.70
N HIS A 62 4.82 -2.23 -0.97
CA HIS A 62 5.32 -3.51 -0.47
C HIS A 62 5.12 -4.58 -1.53
N VAL A 63 6.15 -5.38 -1.78
CA VAL A 63 6.14 -6.46 -2.76
C VAL A 63 6.20 -7.78 -2.02
N PHE A 64 5.27 -8.69 -2.34
CA PHE A 64 5.19 -10.04 -1.79
C PHE A 64 5.20 -11.07 -2.90
N ASN A 65 5.68 -12.27 -2.63
CA ASN A 65 5.40 -13.43 -3.49
C ASN A 65 4.05 -14.08 -3.10
N TRP A 66 3.64 -15.10 -3.84
CA TRP A 66 2.37 -15.80 -3.62
C TRP A 66 2.32 -16.63 -2.32
N GLU A 67 3.46 -16.95 -1.72
CA GLU A 67 3.56 -17.54 -0.38
C GLU A 67 3.35 -16.51 0.74
N GLY A 68 3.19 -15.23 0.39
CA GLY A 68 3.05 -14.11 1.33
C GLY A 68 4.36 -13.67 1.97
N ALA A 69 5.50 -14.09 1.43
CA ALA A 69 6.81 -13.64 1.89
C ALA A 69 7.10 -12.22 1.37
N PRO A 70 7.60 -11.30 2.21
CA PRO A 70 8.01 -9.97 1.76
C PRO A 70 9.28 -10.08 0.90
N ILE A 71 9.22 -9.55 -0.32
CA ILE A 71 10.31 -9.56 -1.29
C ILE A 71 11.06 -8.22 -1.28
N ALA A 72 10.32 -7.12 -1.35
CA ALA A 72 10.92 -5.79 -1.42
C ALA A 72 9.98 -4.69 -0.92
N LYS A 73 10.57 -3.50 -0.78
CA LYS A 73 9.90 -2.25 -0.48
C LYS A 73 10.37 -1.19 -1.46
N ILE A 74 9.45 -0.70 -2.29
CA ILE A 74 9.71 0.35 -3.27
C ILE A 74 9.23 1.67 -2.67
N ARG A 75 10.12 2.67 -2.57
CA ARG A 75 9.77 4.02 -2.12
C ARG A 75 9.42 4.90 -3.31
N ILE A 76 8.26 5.54 -3.25
CA ILE A 76 7.80 6.53 -4.23
C ILE A 76 7.87 7.90 -3.54
N PRO A 77 8.59 8.88 -4.12
CA PRO A 77 8.79 10.19 -3.48
C PRO A 77 7.51 11.04 -3.39
N ASP A 78 6.43 10.59 -4.02
CA ASP A 78 5.13 11.25 -4.04
C ASP A 78 4.07 10.43 -3.30
N ASN A 79 3.06 11.14 -2.79
CA ASN A 79 1.85 10.55 -2.25
C ASN A 79 0.89 10.18 -3.40
N ILE A 80 1.06 8.97 -3.93
CA ILE A 80 0.17 8.41 -4.93
C ILE A 80 -1.02 7.72 -4.26
N ILE A 81 -2.18 7.80 -4.88
CA ILE A 81 -3.43 7.20 -4.40
C ILE A 81 -3.80 5.91 -5.13
N TYR A 82 -3.31 5.76 -6.36
CA TYR A 82 -3.44 4.58 -7.20
C TYR A 82 -2.16 4.36 -7.99
N PHE A 83 -1.94 3.12 -8.43
CA PHE A 83 -0.81 2.80 -9.29
C PHE A 83 -1.09 1.60 -10.20
N THR A 84 -0.28 1.46 -11.24
CA THR A 84 -0.12 0.22 -12.01
C THR A 84 1.36 -0.08 -12.23
N VAL A 85 1.69 -1.34 -12.52
CA VAL A 85 3.07 -1.83 -12.63
C VAL A 85 3.30 -2.41 -14.02
N ASP A 86 4.37 -1.96 -14.66
CA ASP A 86 4.94 -2.55 -15.87
C ASP A 86 6.22 -3.29 -15.46
N GLU A 87 6.09 -4.58 -15.15
CA GLU A 87 7.22 -5.42 -14.72
C GLU A 87 8.25 -5.62 -15.84
N LYS A 88 7.79 -5.68 -17.09
CA LYS A 88 8.66 -5.92 -18.24
C LYS A 88 9.66 -4.79 -18.43
N HIS A 89 9.23 -3.55 -18.21
CA HIS A 89 10.07 -2.37 -18.40
C HIS A 89 10.50 -1.72 -17.08
N HIS A 90 10.13 -2.31 -15.94
CA HIS A 90 10.44 -1.85 -14.60
C HIS A 90 9.97 -0.42 -14.31
N TYR A 91 8.71 -0.13 -14.65
CA TYR A 91 8.06 1.14 -14.32
C TYR A 91 6.82 0.99 -13.45
N ILE A 92 6.64 1.92 -12.54
CA ILE A 92 5.40 2.17 -11.81
C ILE A 92 4.79 3.45 -12.37
N TYR A 93 3.49 3.41 -12.64
CA TYR A 93 2.71 4.58 -12.99
C TYR A 93 1.79 4.91 -11.82
N GLY A 94 2.00 6.08 -11.22
CA GLY A 94 1.29 6.51 -10.02
C GLY A 94 0.38 7.69 -10.29
N LEU A 95 -0.85 7.63 -9.78
CA LEU A 95 -1.83 8.71 -9.84
C LEU A 95 -1.88 9.41 -8.48
N LYS A 96 -1.69 10.73 -8.44
CA LYS A 96 -1.84 11.54 -7.23
C LYS A 96 -3.30 11.98 -7.03
N GLY A 97 -3.64 12.44 -5.82
CA GLY A 97 -4.99 12.91 -5.50
C GLY A 97 -5.44 14.15 -6.27
N ASN A 98 -4.53 14.85 -6.93
CA ASN A 98 -4.79 15.97 -7.83
C ASN A 98 -4.87 15.55 -9.31
N GLU A 99 -5.03 14.25 -9.59
CA GLU A 99 -5.16 13.67 -10.94
C GLU A 99 -3.88 13.70 -11.80
N GLU A 100 -2.74 14.12 -11.25
CA GLU A 100 -1.47 14.07 -11.96
C GLU A 100 -0.93 12.63 -12.02
N LEU A 101 -0.42 12.25 -13.20
CA LEU A 101 0.16 10.94 -13.47
C LEU A 101 1.69 11.05 -13.56
N TYR A 102 2.38 10.19 -12.82
CA TYR A 102 3.83 10.13 -12.80
C TYR A 102 4.33 8.73 -13.14
N ARG A 103 5.56 8.66 -13.63
CA ARG A 103 6.26 7.41 -13.95
C ARG A 103 7.55 7.31 -13.15
N TYR A 104 7.72 6.19 -12.46
CA TYR A 104 8.88 5.90 -11.62
C TYR A 104 9.57 4.63 -12.10
N LYS A 105 10.89 4.66 -12.23
CA LYS A 105 11.66 3.44 -12.48
C LYS A 105 11.90 2.74 -11.14
N PHE A 106 11.82 1.41 -11.13
CA PHE A 106 12.05 0.62 -9.91
C PHE A 106 12.93 -0.60 -10.19
N GLU A 107 13.44 -1.23 -9.13
CA GLU A 107 14.19 -2.48 -9.16
C GLU A 107 13.74 -3.33 -7.96
N ILE A 108 13.76 -4.66 -8.10
CA ILE A 108 13.31 -5.66 -7.11
C ILE A 108 14.38 -6.74 -6.94
#